data_AF-A0A2T7SPQ3-F1
#
_entry.id   AF-A0A2T7SPQ3-F1
#
_cell.length_a   1.000
_cell.length_b   1.000
_cell.length_c   1.000
_cell.angle_alpha   90.00
_cell.angle_beta   90.00
_cell.angle_gamma   90.00
#
_symmetry.space_group_name_H-M   'P 1'
#
loop_
_entity.id
_entity.type
_entity.pdbx_description
1 polymer ?
#
loop_
_entity_poly.entity_id
_entity_poly.type
_entity_poly.pdbx_seq_one_letter_code
_entity_poly.pdbx_strand_id
1 'polypeptide(L)'
;NATLTTAQSELDAAQTALANALSAMSDPATPAQLLAVETALTVLTAKAAAATSAANAANAAVTAANAAATAAGETPTDLSAITSAATAALSDAATVSAATISSESVTDAEVAKWVAQVNTANTALGTAQTELDAAQTALANALSAMSDPATPAQ
;
A
#
# COMPACT_ATOMS: atom_id res chain seq x y z
N ASN A 1 -12.40 23.38 -20.22
CA ASN A 1 -11.38 22.68 -19.40
C ASN A 1 -11.95 21.95 -18.18
N ALA A 2 -13.28 21.84 -18.02
CA ALA A 2 -13.88 21.23 -16.83
C ALA A 2 -13.39 19.80 -16.57
N THR A 3 -13.18 19.00 -17.63
CA THR A 3 -12.65 17.63 -17.52
C THR A 3 -11.25 17.58 -16.91
N LEU A 4 -10.34 18.48 -17.26
CA LEU A 4 -8.99 18.53 -16.67
C LEU A 4 -9.05 18.93 -15.20
N THR A 5 -9.82 19.97 -14.89
CA THR A 5 -9.99 20.43 -13.50
C THR A 5 -10.59 19.34 -12.61
N THR A 6 -11.60 18.62 -13.09
CA THR A 6 -12.17 17.47 -12.37
C THR A 6 -11.14 16.37 -12.17
N ALA A 7 -10.43 15.97 -13.24
CA ALA A 7 -9.43 14.90 -13.15
C ALA A 7 -8.30 15.24 -12.17
N GLN A 8 -7.85 16.50 -12.16
CA GLN A 8 -6.88 16.99 -11.18
C GLN A 8 -7.41 16.90 -9.75
N SER A 9 -8.64 17.39 -9.52
CA SER A 9 -9.24 17.36 -8.18
C SER A 9 -9.39 15.92 -7.66
N GLU A 10 -9.71 14.97 -8.54
CA GLU A 10 -9.78 13.55 -8.19
C GLU A 10 -8.40 12.93 -7.91
N LEU A 11 -7.35 13.38 -8.62
CA LEU A 11 -5.97 12.98 -8.34
C LEU A 11 -5.53 13.47 -6.95
N ASP A 12 -5.76 14.74 -6.64
CA ASP A 12 -5.41 15.34 -5.34
C ASP A 12 -6.16 14.64 -4.19
N ALA A 13 -7.43 14.30 -4.40
CA ALA A 13 -8.24 13.54 -3.45
C ALA A 13 -7.67 12.13 -3.22
N ALA A 14 -7.22 11.45 -4.29
CA ALA A 14 -6.61 10.13 -4.18
C ALA A 14 -5.24 10.17 -3.46
N GLN A 15 -4.43 11.20 -3.71
CA GLN A 15 -3.17 11.42 -2.99
C GLN A 15 -3.43 11.61 -1.50
N THR A 16 -4.44 12.42 -1.15
CA THR A 16 -4.86 12.64 0.23
C THR A 16 -5.36 11.33 0.87
N ALA A 17 -6.13 10.52 0.14
CA ALA A 17 -6.61 9.24 0.63
C ALA A 17 -5.45 8.26 0.94
N LEU A 18 -4.43 8.21 0.07
CA LEU A 18 -3.23 7.41 0.33
C LEU A 18 -2.47 7.91 1.56
N ALA A 19 -2.23 9.21 1.67
CA ALA A 19 -1.56 9.80 2.83
C ALA A 19 -2.30 9.49 4.14
N ASN A 20 -3.62 9.60 4.13
CA ASN A 20 -4.45 9.25 5.27
C ASN A 20 -4.34 7.76 5.62
N ALA A 21 -4.42 6.86 4.63
CA ALA A 21 -4.27 5.42 4.85
C ALA A 21 -2.91 5.06 5.48
N LEU A 22 -1.82 5.65 4.97
CA LEU A 22 -0.48 5.47 5.53
C LEU A 22 -0.38 5.99 6.96
N SER A 23 -0.92 7.17 7.23
CA SER A 23 -0.89 7.78 8.58
C SER A 23 -1.74 7.02 9.61
N ALA A 24 -2.72 6.24 9.16
CA ALA A 24 -3.60 5.44 10.00
C ALA A 24 -3.04 4.03 10.31
N MET A 25 -1.88 3.67 9.76
CA MET A 25 -1.25 2.37 10.01
C MET A 25 -0.78 2.27 11.47
N SER A 26 -1.10 1.15 12.11
CA SER A 26 -0.52 0.79 13.41
C SER A 26 0.87 0.17 13.21
N ASP A 27 1.54 -0.13 14.33
CA ASP A 27 2.81 -0.84 14.34
C ASP A 27 2.70 -2.11 15.23
N PRO A 28 2.66 -3.32 14.64
CA PRO A 28 2.60 -3.59 13.21
C PRO A 28 1.22 -3.26 12.61
N ALA A 29 1.17 -2.97 11.32
CA ALA A 29 -0.08 -2.70 10.61
C ALA A 29 -0.96 -3.96 10.53
N THR A 30 -2.26 -3.82 10.77
CA THR A 30 -3.24 -4.90 10.58
C THR A 30 -3.45 -5.23 9.10
N PRO A 31 -3.92 -6.45 8.75
CA PRO A 31 -4.24 -6.80 7.37
C PRO A 31 -5.24 -5.84 6.70
N ALA A 32 -6.21 -5.33 7.47
CA ALA A 32 -7.19 -4.36 6.97
C ALA A 32 -6.55 -3.01 6.62
N GLN A 33 -5.56 -2.55 7.40
CA GLN A 33 -4.83 -1.31 7.10
C GLN A 33 -3.93 -1.48 5.87
N LEU A 34 -3.25 -2.63 5.72
CA LEU A 34 -2.45 -2.92 4.52
C LEU A 34 -3.33 -2.93 3.26
N LEU A 35 -4.50 -3.58 3.31
CA LEU A 35 -5.47 -3.58 2.22
C LEU A 35 -5.99 -2.17 1.89
N ALA A 36 -6.17 -1.32 2.91
CA ALA A 36 -6.59 0.06 2.70
C ALA A 36 -5.54 0.88 1.93
N VAL A 37 -4.24 0.70 2.22
CA VAL A 37 -3.15 1.33 1.47
C VAL A 37 -3.12 0.83 0.03
N GLU A 38 -3.22 -0.49 -0.18
CA GLU A 38 -3.24 -1.09 -1.53
C GLU A 38 -4.43 -0.59 -2.36
N THR A 39 -5.61 -0.49 -1.74
CA THR A 39 -6.81 0.07 -2.36
C THR A 39 -6.59 1.54 -2.74
N ALA A 40 -6.02 2.34 -1.83
CA ALA A 40 -5.73 3.75 -2.10
C ALA A 40 -4.71 3.93 -3.23
N LEU A 41 -3.68 3.08 -3.31
CA LEU A 41 -2.69 3.08 -4.40
C LEU A 41 -3.32 2.74 -5.75
N THR A 42 -4.23 1.76 -5.77
CA THR A 42 -4.95 1.38 -6.98
C THR A 42 -5.79 2.54 -7.50
N VAL A 43 -6.51 3.22 -6.61
CA VAL A 43 -7.29 4.43 -6.95
C VAL A 43 -6.37 5.55 -7.43
N LEU A 44 -5.28 5.83 -6.71
CA LEU A 44 -4.33 6.88 -7.08
C LEU A 44 -3.75 6.66 -8.48
N THR A 45 -3.33 5.44 -8.79
CA THR A 45 -2.79 5.07 -10.11
C THR A 45 -3.82 5.29 -11.21
N ALA A 46 -5.08 4.89 -10.98
CA ALA A 46 -6.16 5.12 -11.94
C ALA A 46 -6.44 6.62 -12.15
N LYS A 47 -6.43 7.43 -11.08
CA LYS A 47 -6.64 8.88 -11.18
C LYS A 47 -5.48 9.62 -11.84
N ALA A 48 -4.24 9.18 -11.63
CA ALA A 48 -3.08 9.71 -12.36
C ALA A 48 -3.17 9.45 -13.88
N ALA A 49 -3.61 8.26 -14.27
CA ALA A 49 -3.85 7.95 -15.69
C ALA A 49 -4.97 8.81 -16.29
N ALA A 50 -6.05 9.05 -15.53
CA ALA A 50 -7.14 9.93 -15.95
C ALA A 50 -6.69 11.40 -16.10
N ALA A 51 -5.93 11.92 -15.13
CA ALA A 51 -5.35 13.28 -15.18
C ALA A 51 -4.41 13.44 -16.37
N THR A 52 -3.53 12.46 -16.61
CA THR A 52 -2.64 12.41 -17.78
C THR A 52 -3.42 12.46 -19.09
N SER A 53 -4.47 11.65 -19.21
CA SER A 53 -5.32 11.60 -20.40
C SER A 53 -6.05 12.93 -20.64
N ALA A 54 -6.59 13.53 -19.58
CA ALA A 54 -7.26 14.82 -19.65
C ALA A 54 -6.29 15.96 -20.03
N ALA A 55 -5.07 15.95 -19.50
CA ALA A 55 -4.04 16.94 -19.82
C ALA A 55 -3.61 16.84 -21.29
N ASN A 56 -3.38 15.62 -21.79
CA ASN A 56 -3.05 15.39 -23.20
C ASN A 56 -4.19 15.82 -24.12
N ALA A 57 -5.45 15.53 -23.77
CA ALA A 57 -6.62 15.99 -24.52
C ALA A 57 -6.74 17.52 -24.53
N ALA A 58 -6.45 18.19 -23.42
CA ALA A 58 -6.44 19.65 -23.34
C ALA A 58 -5.36 20.25 -24.26
N ASN A 59 -4.14 19.71 -24.24
CA ASN A 59 -3.05 20.14 -25.13
C ASN A 59 -3.39 19.93 -26.62
N ALA A 60 -4.02 18.80 -26.96
CA ALA A 60 -4.47 18.51 -28.32
C ALA A 60 -5.56 19.52 -28.76
N ALA A 61 -6.52 19.83 -27.90
CA ALA A 61 -7.56 20.81 -28.18
C ALA A 61 -7.00 22.23 -28.37
N VAL A 62 -6.03 22.64 -27.55
CA VAL A 62 -5.31 23.92 -27.71
C VAL A 62 -4.61 23.98 -29.06
N THR A 63 -3.91 22.91 -29.44
CA THR A 63 -3.22 22.82 -30.73
C THR A 63 -4.21 22.93 -31.90
N ALA A 64 -5.34 22.21 -31.84
CA ALA A 64 -6.38 22.26 -32.86
C ALA A 64 -7.03 23.65 -32.98
N ALA A 65 -7.29 24.32 -31.85
CA ALA A 65 -7.84 25.68 -31.83
C ALA A 65 -6.88 26.68 -32.49
N ASN A 66 -5.59 26.62 -32.16
CA ASN A 66 -4.57 27.48 -32.77
C ASN A 66 -4.42 27.24 -34.28
N ALA A 67 -4.48 25.99 -34.72
CA ALA A 67 -4.46 25.64 -36.14
C ALA A 67 -5.68 26.17 -36.89
N ALA A 68 -6.87 26.07 -36.28
CA ALA A 68 -8.10 26.60 -36.86
C ALA A 68 -8.09 28.14 -36.98
N ALA A 69 -7.63 28.85 -35.94
CA ALA A 69 -7.48 30.30 -35.97
C ALA A 69 -6.51 30.73 -37.09
N THR A 70 -5.37 30.05 -37.19
CA THR A 70 -4.38 30.29 -38.25
C THR A 70 -4.96 30.06 -39.65
N ALA A 71 -5.70 28.96 -39.85
CA ALA A 71 -6.33 28.64 -41.13
C ALA A 71 -7.43 29.64 -41.51
N ALA A 72 -8.13 30.22 -40.53
CA ALA A 72 -9.12 31.27 -40.73
C ALA A 72 -8.50 32.67 -40.96
N GLY A 73 -7.18 32.81 -40.83
CA GLY A 73 -6.49 34.11 -40.89
C GLY A 73 -6.75 34.98 -39.65
N GLU A 74 -7.19 34.37 -38.55
CA GLU A 74 -7.44 35.03 -37.27
C GLU A 74 -6.18 35.01 -36.40
N THR A 75 -6.11 35.95 -35.45
CA THR A 75 -5.07 35.91 -34.41
C THR A 75 -5.45 34.84 -33.39
N PRO A 76 -4.58 33.86 -33.08
CA PRO A 76 -4.87 32.83 -32.09
C PRO A 76 -5.19 33.42 -30.71
N THR A 77 -6.23 32.90 -30.07
CA THR A 77 -6.60 33.26 -28.69
C THR A 77 -5.49 32.82 -27.72
N ASP A 78 -5.28 33.59 -26.64
CA ASP A 78 -4.39 33.17 -25.56
C ASP A 78 -4.97 31.96 -24.80
N LEU A 79 -4.31 30.81 -24.95
CA LEU A 79 -4.64 29.54 -24.29
C LEU A 79 -3.52 29.08 -23.34
N SER A 80 -2.63 29.99 -22.93
CA SER A 80 -1.49 29.72 -22.05
C SER A 80 -1.91 29.15 -20.70
N ALA A 81 -3.03 29.61 -20.14
CA ALA A 81 -3.58 29.10 -18.88
C ALA A 81 -3.97 27.61 -18.96
N ILE A 82 -4.55 27.17 -20.09
CA ILE A 82 -4.93 25.76 -20.29
C ILE A 82 -3.68 24.90 -20.41
N THR A 83 -2.69 25.35 -21.18
CA THR A 83 -1.42 24.64 -21.38
C THR A 83 -0.63 24.53 -20.07
N SER A 84 -0.63 25.59 -19.25
CA SER A 84 0.00 25.59 -17.93
C SER A 84 -0.68 24.61 -16.98
N ALA A 85 -2.01 24.59 -16.95
CA ALA A 85 -2.78 23.63 -16.15
C ALA A 85 -2.53 22.18 -16.58
N ALA A 86 -2.45 21.92 -17.89
CA ALA A 86 -2.14 20.58 -18.41
C ALA A 86 -0.71 20.15 -18.03
N THR A 87 0.25 21.07 -18.07
CA THR A 87 1.64 20.80 -17.66
C THR A 87 1.73 20.48 -16.17
N ALA A 88 1.03 21.24 -15.32
CA ALA A 88 0.96 20.97 -13.88
C ALA A 88 0.36 19.57 -13.61
N ALA A 89 -0.75 19.23 -14.27
CA ALA A 89 -1.39 17.92 -14.11
C ALA A 89 -0.49 16.74 -14.51
N LEU A 90 0.30 16.90 -15.58
CA LEU A 90 1.27 15.89 -15.99
C LEU A 90 2.41 15.75 -14.97
N SER A 91 2.87 16.87 -14.40
CA SER A 91 3.88 16.86 -13.34
C SER A 91 3.37 16.13 -12.10
N ASP A 92 2.15 16.43 -11.66
CA ASP A 92 1.55 15.79 -10.48
C ASP A 92 1.35 14.29 -10.70
N ALA A 93 0.83 13.89 -11.86
CA ALA A 93 0.65 12.49 -12.22
C ALA A 93 1.99 11.72 -12.25
N ALA A 94 3.08 12.37 -12.66
CA ALA A 94 4.41 11.74 -12.69
C ALA A 94 4.93 11.38 -11.29
N THR A 95 4.53 12.12 -10.25
CA THR A 95 4.94 11.85 -8.86
C THR A 95 4.36 10.56 -8.29
N VAL A 96 3.27 10.03 -8.86
CA VAL A 96 2.59 8.83 -8.36
C VAL A 96 3.48 7.60 -8.39
N SER A 97 4.39 7.48 -9.37
CA SER A 97 5.35 6.37 -9.42
C SER A 97 6.23 6.30 -8.17
N ALA A 98 6.72 7.44 -7.69
CA ALA A 98 7.51 7.53 -6.47
C ALA A 98 6.66 7.24 -5.22
N ALA A 99 5.41 7.72 -5.19
CA ALA A 99 4.48 7.42 -4.10
C ALA A 99 4.21 5.91 -3.99
N THR A 100 4.00 5.21 -5.11
CA THR A 100 3.82 3.75 -5.13
C THR A 100 5.02 3.01 -4.55
N ILE A 101 6.23 3.33 -5.00
CA ILE A 101 7.47 2.70 -4.49
C ILE A 101 7.62 2.95 -2.99
N SER A 102 7.37 4.19 -2.55
CA SER A 102 7.47 4.54 -1.13
C SER A 102 6.44 3.79 -0.28
N SER A 103 5.19 3.68 -0.75
CA SER A 103 4.14 2.95 -0.02
C SER A 103 4.41 1.45 0.02
N GLU A 104 4.90 0.86 -1.06
CA GLU A 104 5.30 -0.55 -1.11
C GLU A 104 6.39 -0.86 -0.08
N SER A 105 7.43 -0.02 -0.01
CA SER A 105 8.49 -0.16 0.99
C SER A 105 7.97 -0.07 2.44
N VAL A 106 6.96 0.77 2.69
CA VAL A 106 6.35 0.90 4.01
C VAL A 106 5.54 -0.36 4.34
N THR A 107 4.71 -0.84 3.41
CA THR A 107 3.90 -2.06 3.62
C THR A 107 4.77 -3.30 3.78
N ASP A 108 5.88 -3.41 3.04
CA ASP A 108 6.84 -4.52 3.16
C ASP A 108 7.50 -4.55 4.54
N ALA A 109 7.85 -3.39 5.09
CA ALA A 109 8.40 -3.28 6.44
C ALA A 109 7.41 -3.80 7.50
N GLU A 110 6.13 -3.50 7.35
CA GLU A 110 5.09 -4.00 8.26
C GLU A 110 4.88 -5.52 8.15
N VAL A 111 4.92 -6.06 6.93
CA VAL A 111 4.86 -7.51 6.72
C VAL A 111 6.06 -8.20 7.37
N ALA A 112 7.26 -7.62 7.26
CA ALA A 112 8.46 -8.16 7.90
C ALA A 112 8.33 -8.22 9.45
N LYS A 113 7.66 -7.24 10.07
CA LYS A 113 7.38 -7.26 11.51
C LYS A 113 6.47 -8.43 11.91
N TRP A 114 5.43 -8.72 11.12
CA TRP A 114 4.59 -9.90 11.35
C TRP A 114 5.38 -11.20 11.25
N VAL A 115 6.25 -11.33 10.24
CA VAL A 115 7.12 -12.50 10.07
C VAL A 115 8.03 -12.68 11.30
N ALA A 116 8.62 -11.60 11.81
CA ALA A 116 9.46 -11.65 13.01
C ALA A 116 8.68 -12.10 14.26
N GLN A 117 7.45 -11.61 14.45
CA GLN A 117 6.59 -12.03 15.56
C GLN A 117 6.20 -13.51 15.44
N VAL A 118 5.84 -13.98 14.25
CA VAL A 118 5.51 -15.39 14.02
C VAL A 118 6.70 -16.30 14.32
N ASN A 119 7.90 -15.93 13.88
CA ASN A 119 9.12 -16.69 14.18
C ASN A 119 9.41 -16.77 15.69
N THR A 120 9.18 -15.67 16.41
CA THR A 120 9.33 -15.62 17.87
C THR A 120 8.31 -16.54 18.55
N ALA A 121 7.04 -16.46 18.15
CA ALA A 121 5.98 -17.32 18.68
C ALA A 121 6.24 -18.80 18.40
N ASN A 122 6.72 -19.14 17.20
CA ASN A 122 7.04 -20.52 16.83
C ASN A 122 8.19 -21.10 17.66
N THR A 123 9.20 -20.28 17.95
CA THR A 123 10.32 -20.66 18.84
C THR A 123 9.82 -20.92 20.27
N ALA A 124 8.95 -20.05 20.78
CA ALA A 124 8.35 -20.23 22.10
C ALA A 124 7.49 -21.50 22.18
N LEU A 125 6.70 -21.78 21.13
CA LEU A 125 5.90 -22.99 21.03
C LEU A 125 6.77 -24.25 21.05
N GLY A 126 7.87 -24.28 20.27
CA GLY A 126 8.79 -25.41 20.26
C GLY A 126 9.47 -25.66 21.62
N THR A 127 9.77 -24.59 22.36
CA THR A 127 10.29 -24.69 23.73
C THR A 127 9.25 -25.29 24.67
N ALA A 128 8.02 -24.78 24.65
CA ALA A 128 6.93 -25.29 25.48
C ALA A 128 6.57 -26.75 25.16
N GLN A 129 6.63 -27.15 23.89
CA GLN A 129 6.45 -28.55 23.48
C GLN A 129 7.55 -29.45 24.06
N THR A 130 8.81 -29.01 23.99
CA THR A 130 9.94 -29.76 24.57
C THR A 130 9.79 -29.92 26.09
N GLU A 131 9.38 -28.87 26.80
CA GLU A 131 9.12 -28.92 28.24
C GLU A 131 7.95 -29.85 28.60
N LEU A 132 6.88 -29.82 27.81
CA LEU A 132 5.74 -30.72 27.98
C LEU A 132 6.14 -32.18 27.79
N ASP A 133 6.89 -32.50 26.73
CA ASP A 133 7.37 -33.86 26.45
C ASP A 133 8.27 -34.38 27.60
N ALA A 134 9.12 -33.51 28.15
CA ALA A 134 9.95 -33.83 29.30
C ALA A 134 9.11 -34.10 30.56
N ALA A 135 8.10 -33.28 30.82
CA ALA A 135 7.19 -33.46 31.95
C ALA A 135 6.36 -34.75 31.82
N GLN A 136 5.86 -35.07 30.63
CA GLN A 136 5.14 -36.31 30.34
C GLN A 136 6.03 -37.53 30.57
N THR A 137 7.28 -37.47 30.11
CA THR A 137 8.28 -38.53 30.34
C THR A 137 8.55 -38.72 31.84
N ALA A 138 8.76 -37.63 32.57
CA ALA A 138 8.99 -37.68 34.02
C ALA A 138 7.78 -38.28 34.77
N LEU A 139 6.56 -37.90 34.39
CA LEU A 139 5.34 -38.44 34.96
C LEU A 139 5.21 -39.95 34.69
N ALA A 140 5.43 -40.39 33.45
CA ALA A 140 5.39 -41.80 33.08
C ALA A 140 6.39 -42.64 33.89
N ASN A 141 7.62 -42.12 34.06
CA ASN A 141 8.64 -42.77 34.88
C ASN A 141 8.22 -42.86 36.36
N ALA A 142 7.65 -41.80 36.92
CA ALA A 142 7.16 -41.79 38.30
C ALA A 142 6.02 -42.81 38.52
N LEU A 143 5.06 -42.87 37.58
CA LEU A 143 3.97 -43.86 37.59
C LEU A 143 4.50 -45.30 37.54
N SER A 144 5.50 -45.57 36.68
CA SER A 144 6.12 -46.89 36.60
C SER A 144 6.80 -47.28 37.91
N ALA A 145 7.52 -46.34 38.54
CA ALA A 145 8.21 -46.60 39.82
C ALA A 145 7.24 -46.88 40.98
N MET A 146 6.04 -46.27 40.98
CA MET A 146 5.00 -46.56 41.98
C MET A 146 4.32 -47.92 41.78
N SER A 147 4.34 -48.44 40.55
CA SER A 147 3.64 -49.68 40.19
C SER A 147 4.48 -50.93 40.47
N ASP A 148 5.77 -50.78 40.76
CA ASP A 148 6.69 -51.87 41.09
C ASP A 148 6.65 -52.09 42.62
N PRO A 149 5.99 -53.15 43.12
CA PRO A 149 5.88 -53.36 44.57
C PRO A 149 7.27 -53.62 45.14
N ALA A 150 7.65 -52.86 46.18
CA ALA A 150 8.87 -53.13 46.93
C ALA A 150 8.88 -54.60 47.36
N THR A 151 9.75 -55.41 46.77
CA THR A 151 9.90 -56.82 47.13
C THR A 151 10.40 -56.84 48.57
N PRO A 152 9.65 -57.35 49.55
CA PRO A 152 10.16 -57.42 50.91
C PRO A 152 11.32 -58.42 50.92
N ALA A 153 12.52 -57.97 51.28
CA ALA A 153 13.63 -58.85 51.55
C ALA A 153 13.24 -59.76 52.74
N GLN A 154 13.22 -61.08 52.51
CA GLN A 154 12.99 -62.10 53.53
C GLN A 154 14.22 -62.31 54.41
#